data_AF-A0AAU3KIT8-F1
#
_entry.id   AF-A0AAU3KIT8-F1
#
_cell.length_a   1.000
_cell.length_b   1.000
_cell.length_c   1.000
_cell.angle_alpha   90.00
_cell.angle_beta   90.00
_cell.angle_gamma   90.00
#
_symmetry.space_group_name_H-M   'P 1'
#
loop_
_entity.id
_entity.type
_entity.pdbx_description
1 polymer ?
#
loop_
_entity_poly.entity_id
_entity_poly.type
_entity_poly.pdbx_seq_one_letter_code
_entity_poly.pdbx_strand_id
1 'polypeptide(L)'
;MLMHHGIGLDRFNTLPRHRAVHALYECCCSITWAAKIADGRPYPGYDALLTAADGELHALSPVELDSAFDSCAHETISERTVTELVRITRARLTRMLGPEEGYPEY
;
A
#
# COMPACT_ATOMS: atom_id res chain seq x y z
N MET A 1 -12.34 7.29 -1.30
CA MET A 1 -12.87 6.09 -1.98
C MET A 1 -11.70 5.39 -2.65
N LEU A 2 -11.31 4.21 -2.19
CA LEU A 2 -10.28 3.39 -2.86
C LEU A 2 -10.87 2.90 -4.18
N MET A 3 -10.33 3.35 -5.32
CA MET A 3 -10.86 3.00 -6.64
C MET A 3 -10.47 1.59 -7.08
N HIS A 4 -9.48 0.99 -6.41
CA HIS A 4 -9.03 -0.38 -6.66
C HIS A 4 -9.23 -1.24 -5.41
N HIS A 5 -10.30 -2.04 -5.38
CA HIS A 5 -10.58 -3.02 -4.33
C HIS A 5 -10.69 -4.41 -4.95
N GLY A 6 -10.01 -5.40 -4.36
CA GLY A 6 -10.11 -6.78 -4.81
C GLY A 6 -9.45 -7.09 -6.16
N ILE A 7 -8.39 -6.36 -6.54
CA ILE A 7 -7.77 -6.55 -7.86
C ILE A 7 -6.96 -7.86 -7.98
N GLY A 8 -6.48 -8.40 -6.86
CA GLY A 8 -5.57 -9.56 -6.81
C GLY A 8 -4.12 -9.21 -7.12
N LEU A 9 -3.18 -10.02 -6.61
CA LEU A 9 -1.74 -9.82 -6.81
C LEU A 9 -1.30 -10.03 -8.26
N ASP A 10 -1.81 -11.05 -8.96
CA ASP A 10 -1.49 -11.29 -10.37
C ASP A 10 -1.86 -10.11 -11.27
N ARG A 11 -3.05 -9.55 -11.05
CA ARG A 11 -3.48 -8.34 -11.75
C ARG A 11 -2.60 -7.15 -11.37
N PHE A 12 -2.30 -6.98 -10.08
CA PHE A 12 -1.42 -5.92 -9.62
C PHE A 12 -0.03 -6.01 -10.27
N ASN A 13 0.55 -7.21 -10.39
CA ASN A 13 1.84 -7.46 -11.05
C ASN A 13 1.83 -7.09 -12.54
N THR A 14 0.68 -7.21 -13.21
CA THR A 14 0.52 -6.94 -14.65
C THR A 14 -0.01 -5.54 -14.97
N LEU A 15 -0.45 -4.77 -13.96
CA LEU A 15 -0.96 -3.41 -14.17
C LEU A 15 0.10 -2.50 -14.82
N PRO A 16 -0.32 -1.58 -15.71
CA PRO A 16 0.54 -0.49 -16.15
C PRO A 16 1.10 0.28 -14.94
N ARG A 17 2.37 0.70 -15.01
CA ARG A 17 3.06 1.43 -13.92
C ARG A 17 2.21 2.55 -13.32
N HIS A 18 1.63 3.40 -14.16
CA HIS A 18 0.79 4.52 -13.71
C HIS A 18 -0.44 4.07 -12.89
N ARG A 19 -1.08 2.95 -13.25
CA ARG A 19 -2.22 2.39 -12.51
C ARG A 19 -1.78 1.80 -11.17
N ALA A 20 -0.65 1.11 -11.14
CA ALA A 20 -0.10 0.52 -9.91
C ALA A 20 0.34 1.61 -8.91
N VAL A 21 1.03 2.64 -9.40
CA VAL A 21 1.39 3.81 -8.59
C VAL A 21 0.15 4.50 -8.04
N HIS A 22 -0.89 4.69 -8.85
CA HIS A 22 -2.14 5.28 -8.38
C HIS A 22 -2.81 4.43 -7.28
N ALA A 23 -2.86 3.10 -7.46
CA ALA A 23 -3.42 2.18 -6.47
C ALA A 23 -2.68 2.25 -5.12
N LEU A 24 -1.35 2.27 -5.17
CA LEU A 24 -0.49 2.38 -3.99
C LEU A 24 -0.58 3.77 -3.35
N TYR A 25 -0.69 4.83 -4.16
CA TYR A 25 -0.85 6.18 -3.66
C TYR A 25 -2.13 6.33 -2.84
N GLU A 26 -3.22 5.67 -3.21
CA GLU A 26 -4.44 5.64 -2.38
C GLU A 26 -4.23 4.94 -1.01
N CYS A 27 -3.20 4.12 -0.86
CA CYS A 27 -2.89 3.42 0.39
C CYS A 27 -2.08 4.28 1.37
N CYS A 28 -1.00 4.92 0.92
CA CYS A 28 -0.05 5.64 1.80
C CYS A 28 0.04 7.15 1.51
N CYS A 29 -0.59 7.64 0.44
CA CYS A 29 -0.52 9.04 -0.03
C CYS A 29 0.91 9.57 -0.26
N SER A 30 1.89 8.67 -0.41
CA SER A 30 3.27 8.98 -0.75
C SER A 30 3.58 8.50 -2.18
N ILE A 31 3.88 9.44 -3.07
CA ILE A 31 4.20 9.15 -4.48
C ILE A 31 5.54 8.43 -4.59
N THR A 32 6.54 8.84 -3.81
CA THR A 32 7.88 8.24 -3.81
C THR A 32 7.82 6.78 -3.40
N TRP A 33 7.11 6.49 -2.30
CA TRP A 33 6.88 5.13 -1.84
C TRP A 33 6.10 4.31 -2.87
N ALA A 34 5.00 4.86 -3.40
CA ALA A 34 4.18 4.18 -4.41
C ALA A 34 4.94 3.85 -5.70
N ALA A 35 5.81 4.75 -6.15
CA ALA A 35 6.67 4.52 -7.31
C ALA A 35 7.65 3.36 -7.08
N LYS A 36 8.34 3.35 -5.93
CA LYS A 36 9.29 2.28 -5.59
C LYS A 36 8.63 0.91 -5.53
N ILE A 37 7.48 0.79 -4.87
CA ILE A 37 6.76 -0.48 -4.79
C ILE A 37 6.19 -0.88 -6.16
N ALA A 38 5.72 0.07 -6.98
CA ALA A 38 5.29 -0.24 -8.33
C ALA A 38 6.43 -0.72 -9.24
N ASP A 39 7.65 -0.20 -9.03
CA ASP A 39 8.85 -0.55 -9.79
C ASP A 39 9.51 -1.86 -9.32
N GLY A 40 9.20 -2.32 -8.08
CA GLY A 40 9.67 -3.60 -7.54
C GLY A 40 8.88 -4.84 -8.02
N ARG A 41 7.84 -4.65 -8.83
CA ARG A 41 7.07 -5.75 -9.42
C ARG A 41 7.90 -6.53 -10.46
N PRO A 42 7.67 -7.85 -10.63
CA PRO A 42 6.60 -8.63 -10.02
C PRO A 42 6.95 -9.15 -8.61
N TYR A 43 5.96 -9.18 -7.72
CA TYR A 43 6.08 -9.81 -6.40
C TYR A 43 5.56 -11.25 -6.42
N PRO A 44 6.28 -12.21 -5.80
CA PRO A 44 5.89 -13.63 -5.82
C PRO A 44 4.72 -13.98 -4.90
N GLY A 45 4.32 -13.08 -3.98
CA GLY A 45 3.26 -13.32 -3.01
C GLY A 45 2.94 -12.05 -2.21
N TYR A 46 1.88 -12.11 -1.41
CA TYR A 46 1.42 -10.97 -0.61
C TYR A 46 2.46 -10.60 0.43
N ASP A 47 3.08 -11.61 1.08
CA ASP A 47 4.14 -11.40 2.07
C ASP A 47 5.34 -10.65 1.50
N ALA A 48 5.76 -10.95 0.27
CA ALA A 48 6.87 -10.26 -0.39
C ALA A 48 6.53 -8.78 -0.69
N LEU A 49 5.30 -8.51 -1.12
CA LEU A 49 4.82 -7.15 -1.35
C LEU A 49 4.72 -6.36 -0.03
N LEU A 50 4.15 -6.97 1.01
CA LEU A 50 4.01 -6.33 2.33
C LEU A 50 5.38 -6.09 2.98
N THR A 51 6.32 -7.01 2.85
CA THR A 51 7.68 -6.85 3.36
C THR A 51 8.42 -5.72 2.64
N ALA A 52 8.30 -5.62 1.31
CA ALA A 52 8.87 -4.52 0.55
C ALA A 52 8.24 -3.16 0.93
N ALA A 53 6.91 -3.13 1.06
CA ALA A 53 6.15 -1.97 1.51
C ALA A 53 6.62 -1.47 2.87
N ASP A 54 6.72 -2.36 3.86
CA ASP A 54 7.16 -2.02 5.21
C ASP A 54 8.59 -1.51 5.22
N GLY A 55 9.50 -2.17 4.49
CA GLY A 55 10.90 -1.76 4.40
C GLY A 55 11.05 -0.32 3.89
N GLU A 56 10.27 0.05 2.87
CA GLU A 56 10.26 1.42 2.35
C GLU A 56 9.61 2.42 3.32
N LEU A 57 8.60 2.01 4.10
CA LEU A 57 8.01 2.85 5.15
C LEU A 57 9.00 3.11 6.30
N HIS A 58 9.78 2.10 6.68
CA HIS A 58 10.84 2.23 7.68
C HIS A 58 12.01 3.10 7.21
N ALA A 59 12.20 3.23 5.89
CA ALA A 59 13.20 4.10 5.30
C ALA A 59 12.74 5.56 5.11
N LEU A 60 11.47 5.89 5.41
CA LEU A 60 10.95 7.24 5.27
C LEU A 60 11.60 8.21 6.27
N SER A 61 11.82 9.43 5.79
CA SER A 61 12.26 10.54 6.64
C SER A 61 11.12 10.98 7.58
N PRO A 62 11.41 11.59 8.74
CA PRO A 62 10.39 12.11 9.66
C PRO A 62 9.39 13.08 9.00
N VAL A 63 9.84 13.88 8.03
CA VAL A 63 9.00 14.82 7.26
C VAL A 63 8.01 14.08 6.34
N GLU A 64 8.46 12.99 5.72
CA GLU A 64 7.62 12.15 4.85
C GLU A 64 6.61 11.36 5.68
N LEU A 65 7.02 10.90 6.86
CA LEU A 65 6.15 10.25 7.84
C LEU A 65 5.01 11.17 8.30
N ASP A 66 5.32 12.42 8.66
CA ASP A 66 4.29 13.38 9.09
C ASP A 66 3.31 13.73 7.95
N SER A 67 3.83 13.91 6.73
CA SER A 67 2.99 14.15 5.53
C SER A 67 2.07 12.97 5.21
N ALA A 68 2.55 11.73 5.39
CA ALA A 68 1.72 10.54 5.22
C ALA A 68 0.63 10.45 6.31
N PHE A 69 0.92 10.88 7.55
CA PHE A 69 -0.06 10.95 8.62
C PHE A 69 -1.13 12.01 8.41
N ASP A 70 -0.76 13.18 7.90
CA ASP A 70 -1.73 14.23 7.54
C ASP A 70 -2.72 13.74 6.48
N SER A 71 -2.26 12.89 5.57
CA SER A 71 -3.13 12.23 4.58
C SER A 71 -4.01 11.14 5.19
N CYS A 72 -3.65 10.61 6.37
CA CYS A 72 -4.42 9.65 7.15
C CYS A 72 -5.34 10.31 8.19
N ALA A 73 -5.61 11.62 8.10
CA ALA A 73 -6.42 12.38 9.06
C ALA A 73 -7.84 11.83 9.34
N HIS A 74 -8.33 10.90 8.53
CA HIS A 74 -9.61 10.22 8.73
C HIS A 74 -9.52 8.98 9.64
N GLU A 75 -8.32 8.55 10.05
CA GLU A 75 -8.11 7.41 10.92
C GLU A 75 -7.78 7.85 12.35
N THR A 76 -8.35 7.15 13.34
CA THR A 76 -8.06 7.37 14.75
C THR A 76 -6.66 6.85 15.06
N ILE A 77 -5.66 7.69 14.86
CA ILE A 77 -4.26 7.38 15.13
C ILE A 77 -3.97 7.68 16.61
N SER A 78 -3.56 6.66 17.36
CA SER A 78 -3.18 6.82 18.77
C SER A 78 -1.85 7.58 18.90
N GLU A 79 -0.87 7.27 18.03
CA GLU A 79 0.46 7.88 18.03
C GLU A 79 1.03 7.96 16.60
N ARG A 80 1.70 9.06 16.24
CA ARG A 80 2.33 9.25 14.91
C ARG A 80 3.66 8.49 14.80
N THR A 81 3.62 7.16 14.87
CA THR A 81 4.80 6.28 14.79
C THR A 81 4.87 5.54 13.46
N VAL A 82 6.08 5.19 13.00
CA VAL A 82 6.27 4.37 11.78
C VAL A 82 5.48 3.06 11.85
N THR A 83 5.44 2.43 13.03
CA THR A 83 4.69 1.19 13.27
C THR A 83 3.20 1.34 12.97
N GLU A 84 2.59 2.47 13.36
CA GLU A 84 1.18 2.73 13.07
C GLU A 84 0.94 2.99 11.58
N LEU A 85 1.84 3.72 10.91
CA LEU A 85 1.75 3.94 9.46
C LEU A 85 1.87 2.61 8.69
N VAL A 86 2.78 1.72 9.12
CA VAL A 86 2.91 0.36 8.59
C VAL A 86 1.62 -0.42 8.76
N ARG A 87 1.01 -0.40 9.95
CA ARG A 87 -0.26 -1.08 10.23
C ARG A 87 -1.39 -0.60 9.32
N ILE A 88 -1.55 0.72 9.18
CA ILE A 88 -2.58 1.34 8.33
C ILE A 88 -2.34 0.99 6.85
N THR A 89 -1.11 1.15 6.38
CA THR A 89 -0.75 0.89 4.98
C THR A 89 -0.96 -0.58 4.62
N ARG A 90 -0.55 -1.51 5.49
CA ARG A 90 -0.82 -2.95 5.32
C ARG A 90 -2.32 -3.24 5.19
N ALA A 91 -3.15 -2.69 6.08
CA ALA A 91 -4.59 -2.90 6.03
C ALA A 91 -5.20 -2.41 4.70
N ARG A 92 -4.73 -1.25 4.20
CA ARG A 92 -5.16 -0.70 2.91
C ARG A 92 -4.66 -1.52 1.73
N LEU A 93 -3.43 -2.02 1.76
CA LEU A 93 -2.87 -2.91 0.73
C LEU A 93 -3.64 -4.23 0.65
N THR A 94 -3.90 -4.87 1.79
CA THR A 94 -4.71 -6.10 1.83
C THR A 94 -6.11 -5.85 1.30
N ARG A 95 -6.73 -4.71 1.64
CA ARG A 95 -8.02 -4.34 1.07
C ARG A 95 -7.93 -4.10 -0.44
N MET A 96 -6.91 -3.40 -0.92
CA MET A 96 -6.70 -3.15 -2.35
C MET A 96 -6.55 -4.46 -3.14
N LEU A 97 -5.71 -5.37 -2.65
CA LEU A 97 -5.47 -6.68 -3.26
C LEU A 97 -6.70 -7.60 -3.16
N GLY A 98 -7.43 -7.57 -2.05
CA GLY A 98 -8.50 -8.53 -1.77
C GLY A 98 -7.97 -9.83 -1.13
N PRO A 99 -8.83 -10.83 -0.93
CA PRO A 99 -8.42 -12.14 -0.40
C PRO A 99 -7.49 -12.88 -1.38
N GLU A 100 -6.47 -13.58 -0.85
CA GLU A 100 -5.55 -14.40 -1.64
C GLU A 100 -6.24 -15.47 -2.48
N GLU A 101 -7.34 -16.04 -1.96
CA GLU A 101 -8.15 -17.06 -2.66
C GLU A 101 -9.12 -16.47 -3.71
N GLY A 102 -9.16 -15.14 -3.87
CA GLY A 102 -10.18 -14.47 -4.67
C GLY A 102 -11.53 -14.35 -3.95
N TYR A 103 -12.42 -13.49 -4.43
CA TYR A 103 -13.79 -13.48 -3.92
C TYR A 103 -14.51 -14.74 -4.42
N PRO A 104 -15.26 -15.46 -3.58
CA PRO A 104 -16.03 -16.60 -4.03
C PRO A 104 -16.94 -16.18 -5.19
N GLU A 105 -16.86 -16.91 -6.30
CA GLU A 105 -17.80 -16.79 -7.41
C GLU A 105 -19.17 -17.25 -6.88
N TYR A 106 -20.07 -16.30 -6.59
CA TYR A 106 -21.47 -16.56 -6.23
C TYR A 106 -22.32 -16.76 -7.49
#